data_AF-A0A377ZGK3-F1
#
_entry.id   AF-A0A377ZGK3-F1
#
_cell.length_a   1.000
_cell.length_b   1.000
_cell.length_c   1.000
_cell.angle_alpha   90.00
_cell.angle_beta   90.00
_cell.angle_gamma   90.00
#
_symmetry.space_group_name_H-M   'P 1'
#
loop_
_entity.id
_entity.type
_entity.pdbx_description
1 polymer ?
#
loop_
_entity_poly.entity_id
_entity_poly.type
_entity_poly.pdbx_seq_one_letter_code
_entity_poly.pdbx_strand_id
1 'polypeptide(L)' 'MRVNFDVLMILDALDRHGSFATAAESLYKTPAALSYMIQKLESDLNIVLLDRSGHRAKLPIPAG' A
#
# COMPACT_ATOMS: atom_id res chain seq x y z
N MET A 1 6.60 1.55 -18.56
CA MET A 1 6.11 1.48 -17.17
C MET A 1 5.07 2.58 -16.98
N ARG A 2 3.77 2.25 -16.89
CA ARG A 2 2.72 3.23 -16.55
C ARG A 2 2.46 3.09 -15.06
N VAL A 3 3.07 3.94 -14.26
CA VAL A 3 2.72 4.04 -12.84
C VAL A 3 1.36 4.74 -12.79
N ASN A 4 0.31 4.00 -12.44
CA ASN A 4 -1.02 4.58 -12.32
C ASN A 4 -1.07 5.50 -11.10
N PHE A 5 -1.54 6.73 -11.29
CA PHE A 5 -1.68 7.72 -10.23
C PHE A 5 -2.54 7.21 -9.06
N ASP A 6 -3.53 6.37 -9.35
CA ASP A 6 -4.32 5.68 -8.33
C ASP A 6 -3.48 4.92 -7.32
N VAL A 7 -2.39 4.28 -7.75
CA VAL A 7 -1.57 3.46 -6.85
C VAL A 7 -0.75 4.34 -5.91
N LEU A 8 -0.27 5.49 -6.40
CA LEU A 8 0.41 6.48 -5.56
C LEU A 8 -0.54 7.06 -4.50
N MET A 9 -1.78 7.36 -4.87
CA MET A 9 -2.80 7.79 -3.90
C MET A 9 -3.11 6.71 -2.87
N ILE A 10 -3.14 5.44 -3.27
CA ILE A 10 -3.37 4.32 -2.35
C ILE A 10 -2.20 4.17 -1.38
N LEU A 11 -0.96 4.31 -1.85
CA LEU A 11 0.22 4.26 -1.00
C LEU A 11 0.25 5.42 0.00
N ASP A 12 -0.05 6.65 -0.44
CA ASP A 12 -0.14 7.82 0.44
C ASP A 12 -1.27 7.67 1.48
N ALA A 13 -2.43 7.17 1.06
CA ALA A 13 -3.53 6.89 1.99
C ALA A 13 -3.18 5.76 2.97
N LEU A 14 -2.52 4.69 2.52
CA LEU A 14 -2.08 3.60 3.39
C LEU A 14 -1.02 4.06 4.39
N ASP A 15 -0.08 4.92 3.97
CA ASP A 15 0.94 5.49 4.85
C ASP A 15 0.31 6.40 5.93
N ARG A 16 -0.67 7.24 5.54
CA ARG A 16 -1.37 8.15 6.46
C ARG A 16 -2.34 7.45 7.39
N HIS A 17 -3.07 6.45 6.89
CA HIS A 17 -4.18 5.82 7.62
C HIS A 17 -3.83 4.45 8.21
N GLY A 18 -2.70 3.86 7.84
CA GLY A 18 -2.16 2.60 8.38
C GLY A 18 -2.95 1.33 8.06
N SER A 19 -4.13 1.44 7.44
CA SER A 19 -5.00 0.30 7.13
C SER A 19 -5.72 0.46 5.79
N PHE A 20 -5.92 -0.66 5.11
CA PHE A 20 -6.67 -0.72 3.86
C PHE A 20 -8.12 -0.27 4.02
N ALA A 21 -8.74 -0.50 5.18
CA ALA A 21 -10.13 -0.12 5.40
C ALA A 21 -10.28 1.41 5.43
N THR A 22 -9.46 2.09 6.23
CA THR A 22 -9.47 3.56 6.38
C THR A 22 -8.96 4.27 5.13
N ALA A 23 -7.96 3.71 4.44
CA ALA A 23 -7.50 4.23 3.15
C ALA A 23 -8.58 4.10 2.05
N ALA A 24 -9.32 2.98 2.04
CA ALA A 24 -10.41 2.75 1.10
C ALA A 24 -11.58 3.72 1.33
N GLU A 25 -11.94 3.97 2.59
CA GLU A 25 -12.94 4.98 2.96
C GLU A 25 -12.52 6.38 2.49
N SER A 26 -11.27 6.77 2.72
CA SER A 26 -10.75 8.09 2.33
C SER A 26 -10.67 8.30 0.82
N LEU A 27 -10.48 7.21 0.06
CA LEU A 27 -10.45 7.22 -1.39
C LEU A 27 -11.80 6.89 -2.05
N TYR A 28 -12.87 6.72 -1.26
CA TYR A 28 -14.21 6.30 -1.73
C TYR A 28 -14.17 5.04 -2.61
N LYS A 29 -13.29 4.10 -2.29
CA LYS A 29 -13.07 2.84 -3.03
C LYS A 29 -13.28 1.63 -2.11
N THR A 30 -13.34 0.44 -2.68
CA THR A 30 -13.48 -0.79 -1.87
C THR A 30 -12.10 -1.30 -1.42
N PRO A 31 -11.96 -1.82 -0.17
CA PRO A 31 -10.69 -2.36 0.33
C PRO A 31 -10.10 -3.47 -0.55
N ALA A 32 -10.97 -4.27 -1.19
CA ALA A 32 -10.58 -5.32 -2.12
C ALA A 32 -9.92 -4.74 -3.39
N ALA A 33 -10.43 -3.64 -3.93
CA ALA A 33 -9.83 -2.98 -5.10
C ALA A 33 -8.45 -2.40 -4.77
N LEU A 34 -8.30 -1.77 -3.59
CA LEU A 34 -6.99 -1.28 -3.12
C LEU A 34 -5.99 -2.43 -2.98
N SER A 35 -6.40 -3.52 -2.34
CA SER A 35 -5.56 -4.70 -2.15
C SER A 35 -5.07 -5.28 -3.47
N TYR A 36 -5.97 -5.38 -4.46
CA TYR A 36 -5.64 -5.88 -5.79
C TYR A 36 -4.66 -4.97 -6.54
N MET A 37 -4.87 -3.65 -6.48
CA MET A 37 -3.97 -2.68 -7.13
C MET A 37 -2.57 -2.70 -6.54
N ILE A 38 -2.44 -2.79 -5.22
CA ILE A 38 -1.13 -2.93 -4.57
C ILE A 38 -0.48 -4.26 -4.93
N GLN A 39 -1.22 -5.37 -4.89
CA GLN A 39 -0.67 -6.69 -5.20
C GLN A 39 -0.19 -6.79 -6.65
N LYS A 40 -0.89 -6.12 -7.57
CA LYS A 40 -0.46 -5.97 -8.95
C LYS A 40 0.82 -5.14 -9.05
N LEU A 41 0.92 -4.02 -8.33
CA LEU A 41 2.13 -3.20 -8.30
C LEU A 41 3.33 -3.96 -7.73
N GLU A 42 3.13 -4.67 -6.63
CA GLU A 42 4.13 -5.55 -6.00
C GLU A 42 4.64 -6.61 -6.99
N SER A 43 3.72 -7.21 -7.75
CA SER A 43 4.06 -8.21 -8.79
C SER A 43 4.80 -7.58 -9.98
N ASP A 44 4.34 -6.42 -10.46
CA ASP A 44 4.93 -5.72 -11.61
C ASP A 44 6.35 -5.21 -11.29
N LEU A 45 6.60 -4.79 -10.06
CA LEU A 45 7.90 -4.31 -9.58
C LEU A 45 8.77 -5.42 -8.96
N ASN A 46 8.19 -6.60 -8.72
CA ASN A 46 8.81 -7.71 -8.00
C ASN A 46 9.36 -7.29 -6.62
N ILE A 47 8.60 -6.48 -5.90
CA ILE A 47 8.90 -6.00 -4.54
C ILE A 47 7.70 -6.22 -3.62
N VAL A 48 7.94 -6.27 -2.31
CA VAL A 48 6.87 -6.26 -1.30
C VAL A 48 6.82 -4.85 -0.71
N LEU A 49 5.69 -4.17 -0.89
CA LEU A 49 5.44 -2.82 -0.38
C LEU A 49 4.74 -2.85 0.97
N LEU A 50 3.95 -3.89 1.24
CA LEU A 50 3.20 -4.03 2.48
C LEU A 50 3.52 -5.36 3.16
N ASP A 51 4.12 -5.26 4.34
CA ASP A 51 4.35 -6.42 5.19
C ASP A 51 3.02 -6.82 5.89
N ARG A 52 2.37 -7.86 5.34
CA ARG A 52 1.12 -8.43 5.89
C ARG A 52 1.38 -9.48 6.98
N SER A 53 2.64 -9.68 7.40
CA SER A 53 3.06 -10.79 8.27
C SER A 53 2.84 -10.55 9.76
N GLY A 54 2.59 -9.30 10.20
CA GLY A 54 1.95 -9.06 11.49
C GLY A 54 2.57 -7.99 12.40
N HIS A 55 1.66 -7.22 12.99
CA HIS A 55 1.69 -6.65 14.34
C HIS A 55 2.74 -5.62 14.79
N ARG A 56 3.64 -5.12 13.93
CA ARG A 56 4.29 -3.81 14.12
C ARG A 56 5.07 -3.47 12.85
N ALA A 57 4.53 -2.54 12.06
CA ALA A 57 5.31 -1.88 11.02
C ALA A 57 6.41 -1.07 11.69
N LYS A 58 7.57 -1.70 11.90
CA LYS A 58 8.81 -1.00 12.24
C LYS A 58 9.48 -0.65 10.92
N LEU A 59 9.66 0.65 10.66
CA LEU A 59 10.67 1.12 9.73
C LEU A 59 12.02 0.57 10.18
N PRO A 60 12.74 -0.25 9.39
CA PRO A 60 14.16 -0.40 9.61
C PRO A 60 14.81 0.92 9.14
N ILE A 61 15.09 1.80 10.10
CA ILE A 61 16.04 2.90 9.92
C ILE A 61 17.37 2.33 9.41
N PRO A 62 18.03 2.97 8.42
CA PRO A 62 19.26 2.48 7.83
C PRO A 62 20.39 2.43 8.85
N ALA A 63 21.12 1.32 8.83
CA ALA A 63 22.33 1.10 9.62
C ALA A 63 23.39 2.16 9.29
N GLY A 64 24.01 2.70 10.35
CA GLY A 64 25.29 3.39 10.26
C GLY A 64 26.45 2.41 10.12
#